data_AF-A0A849RN89-F1
#
_entry.id   AF-A0A849RN89-F1
#
_cell.length_a   1.000
_cell.length_b   1.000
_cell.length_c   1.000
_cell.angle_alpha   90.00
_cell.angle_beta   90.00
_cell.angle_gamma   90.00
#
_symmetry.space_group_name_H-M   'P 1'
#
loop_
_entity.id
_entity.type
_entity.pdbx_description
1 polymer ?
#
loop_
_entity_poly.entity_id
_entity_poly.type
_entity_poly.pdbx_seq_one_letter_code
_entity_poly.pdbx_strand_id
1 'polypeptide(L)' 'MPTTHIPCGNVSIPPNAPIPPINSLLEVEYLYAINGSHHLHQPVYLGPRDDVDRGDCRLTQLKYQPLTDDDPDDDA' A
#
# COMPACT_ATOMS: atom_id res chain seq x y z
N MET A 1 16.59 17.01 1.95
CA MET A 1 15.12 17.03 1.74
C MET A 1 14.51 16.12 2.80
N PRO A 2 13.52 16.55 3.58
CA PRO A 2 12.86 15.66 4.54
C PRO A 2 12.06 14.60 3.77
N THR A 3 12.43 13.32 3.91
CA THR A 3 11.67 12.19 3.38
C THR A 3 10.60 11.85 4.39
N THR A 4 9.39 12.38 4.22
CA THR A 4 8.26 12.02 5.09
C THR A 4 7.80 10.61 4.75
N HIS A 5 8.03 9.68 5.68
CA HIS A 5 7.47 8.33 5.59
C HIS A 5 6.00 8.36 6.01
N ILE A 6 5.15 7.67 5.24
CA ILE A 6 3.72 7.58 5.50
C ILE A 6 3.41 6.15 5.93
N PRO A 7 2.80 5.94 7.11
CA PRO A 7 2.43 4.60 7.54
C PRO A 7 1.28 4.07 6.69
N CYS A 8 1.43 2.88 6.11
CA CYS A 8 0.43 2.22 5.27
C CYS A 8 -0.13 0.91 5.89
N GLY A 9 0.11 0.69 7.18
CA GLY A 9 -0.29 -0.51 7.91
C GLY A 9 0.78 -1.61 7.94
N ASN A 10 0.33 -2.86 8.09
CA ASN A 10 1.19 -4.02 8.30
C ASN A 10 0.93 -5.07 7.22
N VAL A 11 1.97 -5.81 6.83
CA VAL A 11 1.88 -6.96 5.92
C VAL A 11 2.50 -8.18 6.59
N SER A 12 1.92 -9.36 6.32
CA SER A 12 2.42 -10.62 6.84
C SER A 12 3.46 -11.21 5.89
N ILE A 13 4.61 -11.61 6.41
CA ILE A 13 5.64 -12.33 5.65
C ILE A 13 5.32 -13.83 5.72
N PRO A 14 5.17 -14.53 4.58
CA PRO A 14 4.94 -15.97 4.59
C PRO A 14 6.16 -16.71 5.17
N PRO A 15 5.97 -17.82 5.89
CA PRO A 15 7.07 -18.54 6.56
C PRO A 15 8.11 -19.12 5.59
N ASN A 16 7.77 -19.22 4.32
CA ASN A 16 8.62 -19.77 3.26
C ASN A 16 9.55 -18.71 2.65
N ALA A 17 9.36 -17.42 2.98
CA ALA A 17 10.17 -16.32 2.48
C ALA A 17 11.20 -15.87 3.54
N PRO A 18 12.40 -15.44 3.12
CA PRO A 18 13.37 -14.87 4.06
C PRO A 18 12.81 -13.57 4.65
N ILE A 19 13.04 -13.38 5.95
CA ILE A 19 12.73 -12.11 6.62
C ILE A 19 13.66 -11.05 6.04
N PRO A 20 13.11 -9.97 5.46
CA PRO A 20 13.94 -8.98 4.81
C PRO A 20 14.59 -8.05 5.86
N PRO A 21 15.74 -7.42 5.53
CA PRO A 21 16.43 -6.52 6.44
C PRO A 21 15.57 -5.29 6.81
N ILE A 22 15.84 -4.70 7.97
CA ILE A 22 15.23 -3.42 8.36
C ILE A 22 15.58 -2.37 7.30
N ASN A 23 14.59 -1.56 6.90
CA ASN A 23 14.67 -0.54 5.85
C ASN A 23 14.84 -1.04 4.40
N SER A 24 14.67 -2.34 4.16
CA SER A 24 14.57 -2.85 2.78
C SER A 24 13.26 -2.40 2.13
N LEU A 25 13.31 -2.21 0.80
CA LEU A 25 12.12 -1.96 -0.01
C LEU A 25 11.54 -3.29 -0.45
N LEU A 26 10.22 -3.37 -0.43
CA LEU A 26 9.48 -4.60 -0.62
C LEU A 26 8.35 -4.35 -1.62
N GLU A 27 8.05 -5.37 -2.41
CA GLU A 27 6.87 -5.42 -3.26
C GLU A 27 5.69 -5.99 -2.47
N VAL A 28 4.55 -5.31 -2.53
CA VAL A 28 3.32 -5.71 -1.86
C VAL A 28 2.15 -5.56 -2.84
N GLU A 29 1.41 -6.65 -3.05
CA GLU A 29 0.15 -6.64 -3.78
C GLU A 29 -1.01 -6.38 -2.80
N TYR A 30 -2.01 -5.62 -3.21
CA TYR A 30 -3.15 -5.28 -2.36
C TYR A 30 -4.38 -5.02 -3.23
N LEU A 31 -5.57 -5.09 -2.63
CA LEU A 31 -6.82 -4.82 -3.36
C LEU A 31 -7.05 -3.33 -3.58
N TYR A 32 -6.99 -2.54 -2.50
CA TYR A 32 -7.12 -1.10 -2.52
C TYR A 32 -6.52 -0.46 -1.25
N ALA A 33 -6.20 0.83 -1.32
CA ALA A 33 -5.86 1.65 -0.18
C ALA A 33 -7.11 2.34 0.39
N ILE A 34 -7.20 2.43 1.71
CA ILE A 34 -8.32 3.09 2.39
C ILE A 34 -8.11 4.61 2.36
N ASN A 35 -9.11 5.35 1.88
CA ASN A 35 -9.10 6.81 1.85
C ASN A 35 -8.92 7.38 3.26
N GLY A 36 -8.03 8.37 3.41
CA GLY A 36 -7.73 9.04 4.68
C GLY A 36 -6.64 8.37 5.53
N SER A 37 -6.63 7.03 5.65
CA SER A 37 -5.63 6.31 6.47
C SER A 37 -4.44 5.74 5.68
N HIS A 38 -4.55 5.63 4.35
CA HIS A 38 -3.54 5.00 3.48
C HIS A 38 -3.25 3.52 3.80
N HIS A 39 -4.06 2.89 4.63
CA HIS A 39 -3.91 1.48 4.96
C HIS A 39 -4.24 0.61 3.75
N LEU A 40 -3.37 -0.37 3.49
CA LEU A 40 -3.58 -1.34 2.42
C LEU A 40 -4.58 -2.40 2.85
N HIS A 41 -5.61 -2.63 2.04
CA HIS A 41 -6.59 -3.68 2.27
C HIS A 41 -6.12 -5.00 1.68
N GLN A 42 -6.06 -6.03 2.53
CA GLN A 42 -5.55 -7.38 2.21
C GLN A 42 -4.18 -7.36 1.50
N PRO A 43 -3.13 -6.83 2.15
CA PRO A 43 -1.80 -6.81 1.56
C PRO A 43 -1.18 -8.20 1.54
N VAL A 44 -0.51 -8.53 0.43
CA VAL A 44 0.23 -9.76 0.18
C VAL A 44 1.68 -9.41 -0.11
N TYR A 45 2.59 -9.93 0.71
CA TYR A 45 4.02 -9.75 0.51
C TYR A 45 4.52 -10.56 -0.70
N LEU A 46 5.17 -9.90 -1.66
CA LEU A 46 5.74 -10.54 -2.85
C LEU A 46 7.25 -10.76 -2.75
N GLY A 47 7.99 -9.88 -2.08
CA GLY A 47 9.44 -10.03 -1.93
C GLY A 47 10.18 -8.69 -1.79
N PRO A 48 11.50 -8.71 -1.54
CA PRO A 48 12.32 -7.51 -1.55
C PRO A 48 12.59 -7.01 -2.99
N ARG A 49 12.69 -5.69 -3.15
CA ARG A 49 13.06 -5.00 -4.39
C ARG A 49 14.39 -4.28 -4.17
N ASP A 50 15.40 -4.63 -4.97
CA ASP A 50 16.74 -4.02 -4.96
C ASP A 50 17.00 -3.12 -6.19
N ASP A 51 16.04 -3.06 -7.10
CA ASP A 51 16.05 -2.30 -8.35
C ASP A 51 15.38 -0.92 -8.24
N VAL A 52 14.79 -0.59 -7.10
CA VAL A 52 14.07 0.67 -6.84
C VAL A 52 14.67 1.41 -5.66
N ASP A 53 14.54 2.74 -5.67
CA ASP A 53 15.00 3.60 -4.58
C ASP A 53 13.82 4.12 -3.75
N ARG A 54 14.12 4.62 -2.54
CA ARG A 54 13.09 5.22 -1.65
C ARG A 54 12.32 6.38 -2.29
N GLY A 55 12.91 7.04 -3.29
CA GLY A 55 12.26 8.12 -4.04
C GLY A 55 11.15 7.62 -4.98
N ASP A 56 11.19 6.35 -5.35
CA ASP A 56 10.20 5.73 -6.24
C ASP A 56 8.93 5.33 -5.48
N CYS A 57 9.02 5.13 -4.15
CA CYS A 57 7.90 4.82 -3.27
C CYS A 57 6.99 6.04 -3.07
N ARG A 58 6.11 6.32 -4.05
CA ARG A 58 5.25 7.52 -4.07
C ARG A 58 3.80 7.16 -3.78
N LEU A 59 3.11 8.01 -2.99
CA LEU A 59 1.67 7.89 -2.75
C LEU A 59 0.82 7.84 -4.04
N THR A 60 1.32 8.43 -5.13
CA THR A 60 0.65 8.41 -6.44
C THR A 60 0.54 7.00 -7.04
N GLN A 61 1.30 6.02 -6.53
CA GLN A 61 1.20 4.61 -6.93
C GLN A 61 0.05 3.89 -6.21
N LEU A 62 -0.46 4.43 -5.09
CA LEU A 62 -1.54 3.82 -4.33
C LEU A 62 -2.86 3.94 -5.06
N LYS A 63 -3.54 2.81 -5.25
CA LYS A 63 -4.90 2.75 -5.79
C LYS A 63 -5.89 2.73 -4.65
N TYR A 64 -6.66 3.80 -4.49
CA TYR A 64 -7.65 3.92 -3.42
C TYR A 64 -8.97 3.25 -3.78
N GLN A 65 -9.71 2.83 -2.76
CA GLN A 65 -11.10 2.39 -2.94
C GLN A 65 -11.95 3.54 -3.49
N PRO A 66 -12.97 3.25 -4.32
CA PRO A 66 -13.93 4.27 -4.71
C PRO A 66 -14.58 4.88 -3.47
N LEU A 67 -14.68 6.19 -3.44
CA LEU A 67 -15.64 6.87 -2.56
C LEU A 67 -16.99 6.57 -3.21
N THR A 68 -17.78 5.70 -2.60
CA THR A 68 -19.16 5.47 -3.04
C THR A 68 -19.95 6.74 -2.75
N ASP A 69 -20.07 7.62 -3.75
CA ASP A 69 -21.14 8.61 -3.88
C ASP A 69 -22.30 7.97 -4.67
N ASP A 70 -22.65 6.72 -4.35
CA ASP A 70 -23.82 6.02 -4.89
C ASP A 70 -25.06 6.41 -4.06
N ASP A 71 -25.56 7.63 -4.26
CA ASP A 71 -26.96 7.98 -3.99
C ASP A 71 -27.52 8.80 -5.17
N PRO A 72 -28.00 8.13 -6.23
CA PRO A 72 -29.02 8.71 -7.09
C PRO A 72 -30.26 7.81 -7.14
N ASP A 73 -30.90 7.57 -6.00
CA ASP A 73 -32.27 7.03 -5.94
C ASP A 73 -33.12 7.87 -4.95
N ASP A 74 -33.02 9.20 -5.09
CA ASP A 74 -33.95 10.19 -4.54
C ASP A 74 -34.62 10.95 -5.70
N ASP A 75 -35.22 10.25 -6.67
CA ASP A 75 -36.08 10.86 -7.70
C ASP A 75 -36.98 9.81 -8.39
N ALA A 76 -38.16 9.53 -7.81
CA ALA A 76 -39.49 9.48 -8.45
C ALA A 76 -40.57 8.78 -7.59
#